data_AF-A0A482TA10-F1
#
_entry.id   AF-A0A482TA10-F1
#
_cell.length_a   1.000
_cell.length_b   1.000
_cell.length_c   1.000
_cell.angle_alpha   90.00
_cell.angle_beta   90.00
_cell.angle_gamma   90.00
#
_symmetry.space_group_name_H-M   'P 1'
#
loop_
_entity.id
_entity.type
_entity.pdbx_description
1 polymer ?
#
loop_
_entity_poly.entity_id
_entity_poly.type
_entity_poly.pdbx_seq_one_letter_code
_entity_poly.pdbx_strand_id
1 'polypeptide(L)' 'MAGNFYLVQCTDCDNEQVVFGKASSVINCAVCGTTLATPTGGDAEIHGEVVETVERRSAEA' A
#
# COMPACT_ATOMS: atom_id res chain seq x y z
N MET A 1 -17.05 -0.17 -2.40
CA MET A 1 -16.18 0.98 -2.13
C MET A 1 -14.90 0.81 -2.92
N ALA A 2 -14.47 1.82 -3.67
CA ALA A 2 -13.18 1.79 -4.34
C ALA A 2 -12.05 1.83 -3.29
N GLY A 3 -10.93 1.12 -3.56
CA GLY A 3 -9.72 1.23 -2.75
C GLY A 3 -8.94 2.49 -3.11
N ASN A 4 -8.15 3.01 -2.16
CA ASN A 4 -7.24 4.13 -2.38
C ASN A 4 -5.83 3.62 -2.68
N PHE A 5 -4.98 4.50 -3.23
CA PHE A 5 -3.54 4.27 -3.35
C PHE A 5 -2.81 5.04 -2.27
N TYR A 6 -1.87 4.37 -1.61
CA TYR A 6 -1.06 4.94 -0.53
C TYR A 6 0.41 4.93 -0.94
N LEU A 7 1.13 6.02 -0.69
CA LEU A 7 2.58 6.04 -0.76
C LEU A 7 3.10 5.51 0.58
N VAL A 8 3.79 4.38 0.53
CA VAL A 8 4.32 3.69 1.71
C VAL A 8 5.83 3.71 1.65
N GLN A 9 6.46 4.21 2.71
CA GLN A 9 7.89 4.13 2.91
C GLN A 9 8.26 2.84 3.63
N CYS A 10 9.23 2.12 3.07
CA CYS A 10 9.80 0.93 3.69
C CYS A 10 10.71 1.29 4.87
N THR A 11 10.48 0.71 6.04
CA THR A 11 11.28 0.93 7.25
C THR A 11 12.70 0.35 7.19
N ASP A 12 12.96 -0.58 6.27
CA ASP A 12 14.28 -1.25 6.18
C ASP A 12 15.25 -0.58 5.22
N CYS A 13 14.74 0.07 4.16
CA CYS A 13 15.56 0.59 3.06
C CYS A 13 15.15 1.98 2.56
N ASP A 14 14.25 2.65 3.28
CA ASP A 14 13.70 3.98 2.96
C ASP A 14 13.01 4.08 1.58
N ASN A 15 12.83 2.97 0.87
CA ASN A 15 12.20 2.98 -0.44
C ASN A 15 10.71 3.34 -0.32
N GLU A 16 10.30 4.38 -1.05
CA GLU A 16 8.91 4.78 -1.21
C GLU A 16 8.25 3.97 -2.33
N GLN A 17 7.09 3.39 -2.06
CA GLN A 17 6.34 2.59 -3.03
C GLN A 17 4.85 2.87 -2.93
N VAL A 18 4.20 3.01 -4.08
CA VAL A 18 2.74 3.14 -4.15
C VAL A 18 2.10 1.76 -4.01
N VAL A 19 1.23 1.61 -3.01
CA VAL A 19 0.53 0.38 -2.66
C VAL A 19 -0.98 0.59 -2.77
N PHE A 20 -1.69 -0.41 -3.32
CA PHE A 20 -3.14 -0.39 -3.37
C PHE A 20 -3.75 -0.84 -2.03
N GLY A 21 -4.59 0.00 -1.44
CA GLY A 21 -5.21 -0.21 -0.14
C GLY A 21 -6.12 -1.42 -0.02
N LYS A 22 -6.56 -2.01 -1.14
CA LYS A 22 -7.33 -3.27 -1.17
C LYS A 22 -6.58 -4.35 -1.95
N ALA A 23 -5.27 -4.45 -1.75
CA ALA A 23 -4.46 -5.49 -2.36
C ALA A 23 -5.02 -6.88 -2.03
N SER A 24 -5.16 -7.73 -3.06
CA SER A 24 -5.57 -9.14 -2.92
C SER A 24 -4.38 -10.11 -2.95
N SER A 25 -3.16 -9.58 -2.92
CA SER A 25 -1.91 -10.34 -2.92
C SER A 25 -0.91 -9.67 -2.00
N VAL A 26 0.06 -10.44 -1.52
CA VAL A 26 1.17 -9.90 -0.71
C VAL A 26 1.99 -8.98 -1.59
N ILE A 27 2.28 -7.78 -1.08
CA ILE A 27 3.10 -6.79 -1.78
C ILE A 27 4.43 -6.69 -1.05
N ASN A 28 5.50 -6.92 -1.78
CA ASN A 28 6.86 -6.85 -1.27
C ASN A 28 7.53 -5.57 -1.78
N CYS A 29 8.42 -5.01 -0.98
CA CYS A 29 9.27 -3.92 -1.39
C CYS A 29 10.07 -4.32 -2.62
N ALA A 30 10.05 -3.48 -3.66
CA ALA A 30 10.77 -3.75 -4.91
C ALA A 30 12.31 -3.69 -4.74
N VAL A 31 12.80 -3.14 -3.64
CA VAL A 31 14.24 -2.97 -3.37
C VAL A 31 14.78 -4.07 -2.46
N CYS A 32 14.23 -4.21 -1.23
CA CYS A 32 14.74 -5.17 -0.25
C CYS A 32 13.96 -6.49 -0.18
N GLY A 33 12.75 -6.55 -0.76
CA GLY A 33 11.90 -7.73 -0.72
C GLY A 33 11.08 -7.92 0.57
N THR A 34 11.20 -7.05 1.57
CA THR A 34 10.37 -7.07 2.78
C THR A 34 8.89 -6.91 2.42
N THR A 35 8.00 -7.62 3.12
CA THR A 35 6.55 -7.45 2.97
C THR A 35 6.10 -6.05 3.38
N LEU A 36 5.53 -5.29 2.46
CA LEU A 36 4.98 -3.95 2.69
C LEU A 36 3.47 -3.97 2.93
N ALA A 37 2.75 -4.92 2.32
CA ALA A 37 1.32 -5.09 2.61
C ALA A 37 0.87 -6.56 2.51
N THR A 38 -0.03 -6.95 3.41
CA THR A 38 -0.67 -8.26 3.44
C THR A 38 -2.15 -8.13 3.09
N PRO A 39 -2.67 -8.94 2.15
CA PRO A 39 -4.08 -8.89 1.78
C PRO A 39 -4.95 -9.38 2.94
N THR A 40 -6.05 -8.67 3.19
CA THR A 40 -7.11 -9.14 4.09
C THR A 40 -8.41 -9.32 3.30
N GLY A 41 -9.50 -9.71 3.96
CA GLY A 41 -10.82 -9.75 3.33
C GLY A 41 -11.38 -8.38 2.92
N GLY A 42 -10.69 -7.28 3.27
CA GLY A 42 -11.10 -5.91 2.97
C GLY A 42 -9.91 -5.03 2.60
N ASP A 43 -9.56 -4.10 3.46
CA ASP A 43 -8.38 -3.24 3.28
C ASP A 43 -7.12 -4.01 3.68
N ALA A 44 -6.10 -3.96 2.83
CA ALA A 44 -4.82 -4.60 3.07
C ALA A 44 -4.15 -3.98 4.30
N GLU A 45 -3.50 -4.82 5.08
CA GLU A 45 -2.70 -4.39 6.23
C GLU A 45 -1.34 -3.91 5.72
N ILE A 46 -1.01 -2.64 5.95
CA ILE A 46 0.25 -2.01 5.51
C ILE A 46 1.25 -2.03 6.66
N HIS A 47 2.45 -2.57 6.42
CA HIS A 47 3.51 -2.74 7.43
C HIS A 47 4.56 -1.63 7.41
N GLY A 48 4.56 -0.77 6.38
CA GLY A 48 5.44 0.40 6.27
C GLY A 48 4.79 1.70 6.76
N GLU A 49 5.55 2.79 6.73
CA GLU A 49 5.03 4.12 7.07
C GLU A 49 4.23 4.70 5.91
N VAL A 50 2.98 5.09 6.13
CA VAL A 50 2.14 5.74 5.10
C VAL A 50 2.48 7.22 5.05
N VAL A 51 3.18 7.65 4.00
CA VAL A 51 3.62 9.04 3.80
C VAL A 51 2.47 9.90 3.30
N GLU A 52 1.74 9.42 2.30
CA GLU A 52 0.60 10.13 1.71
C GLU A 52 -0.43 9.19 1.06
N THR A 53 -1.62 9.72 0.77
CA THR A 53 -2.61 9.05 -0.09
C THR A 53 -2.54 9.65 -1.48
N VAL A 54 -1.97 8.89 -2.42
CA VAL A 54 -1.66 9.34 -3.79
C VAL A 54 -2.93 9.57 -4.60
N GLU A 55 -3.89 8.64 -4.52
CA GLU A 55 -5.17 8.78 -5.20
C GLU A 55 -6.31 8.28 -4.32
N ARG A 56 -7.16 9.22 -3.94
CA ARG A 56 -8.44 8.95 -3.30
C ARG A 56 -9.49 8.88 -4.38
N ARG A 57 -9.73 7.70 -4.96
CA ARG A 57 -10.86 7.48 -5.89
C ARG A 57 -12.17 7.46 -5.11
N SER A 58 -12.52 8.60 -4.52
CA SER A 58 -13.85 8.84 -3.96
C SER A 58 -14.75 9.35 -5.09
N ALA A 59 -15.60 8.44 -5.56
CA ALA A 59 -16.80 8.67 -6.36
C ALA A 59 -16.60 9.26 -7.77
N GLU A 60 -16.63 8.39 -8.77
CA GLU A 60 -17.27 8.73 -10.04
C GLU A 60 -18.66 8.09 -10.03
N ALA A 61 -19.66 8.98 -10.03
CA ALA A 61 -21.11 8.90 -10.29
C ALA A 61 -21.81 7.52 -10.34
#